data_AF-Q07QL8-F1
#
_entry.id   AF-Q07QL8-F1
#
_cell.length_a   1.000
_cell.length_b   1.000
_cell.length_c   1.000
_cell.angle_alpha   90.00
_cell.angle_beta   90.00
_cell.angle_gamma   90.00
#
_symmetry.space_group_name_H-M   'P 1'
#
loop_
_entity.id
_entity.type
_entity.pdbx_description
1 polymer ?
#
loop_
_entity_poly.entity_id
_entity_poly.type
_entity_poly.pdbx_seq_one_letter_code
_entity_poly.pdbx_strand_id
1 'polypeptide(L)'
;MTGSLCPALAGDPTGDWNVKDGVANIRVAECNGSMWGAVVWEKIQGGRDKNNPDPAKVGRPTLGMLILFDMKRTTAAEQWNGKVYNAKDGQTYDASIKLLGPDQLAIEGCVLGFLCGGETWSRVGPPIPSSPSNLKGPKARETPSTARAPAPVKPLPPSARTGASTTTGQAKAAQGADPVGDICLLPELTGFAH
;
A
#
# COMPACT_ATOMS: atom_id res chain seq x y z
N MET A 1 -28.93 -3.72 -30.99
CA MET A 1 -27.87 -4.33 -30.18
C MET A 1 -27.57 -3.40 -29.02
N THR A 2 -28.06 -3.71 -27.82
CA THR A 2 -27.77 -2.95 -26.59
C THR A 2 -26.47 -3.48 -26.02
N GLY A 3 -25.38 -2.74 -26.21
CA GLY A 3 -24.08 -3.05 -25.61
C GLY A 3 -24.12 -2.76 -24.12
N SER A 4 -23.86 -3.78 -23.30
CA SER A 4 -23.69 -3.64 -21.87
C SER A 4 -22.34 -2.97 -21.60
N LEU A 5 -22.36 -1.72 -21.14
CA LEU A 5 -21.18 -1.03 -20.60
C LEU A 5 -20.94 -1.57 -19.19
N CYS A 6 -20.00 -2.50 -19.02
CA CYS A 6 -19.44 -2.77 -17.70
C CYS A 6 -18.63 -1.53 -17.29
N PRO A 7 -18.90 -0.90 -16.14
CA PRO A 7 -18.00 0.09 -15.59
C PRO A 7 -16.65 -0.58 -15.35
N ALA A 8 -15.61 -0.11 -16.04
CA ALA A 8 -14.25 -0.44 -15.66
C ALA A 8 -14.04 0.15 -14.26
N LEU A 9 -13.95 -0.71 -13.25
CA LEU A 9 -13.51 -0.29 -11.93
C LEU A 9 -12.10 0.26 -12.11
N ALA A 10 -11.93 1.54 -11.76
CA ALA A 10 -10.61 2.12 -11.64
C ALA A 10 -9.80 1.28 -10.65
N GLY A 11 -8.53 1.09 -10.93
CA GLY A 11 -7.62 0.42 -10.03
C GLY A 11 -7.42 1.22 -8.73
N ASP A 12 -7.03 0.51 -7.69
CA ASP A 12 -6.78 1.08 -6.37
C ASP A 12 -5.27 1.02 -6.05
N PRO A 13 -4.57 2.16 -6.07
CA PRO A 13 -3.14 2.19 -5.76
C PRO A 13 -2.87 2.14 -4.25
N THR A 14 -3.89 2.07 -3.38
CA THR A 14 -3.68 1.99 -1.94
C THR A 14 -3.11 0.64 -1.49
N GLY A 15 -2.44 0.66 -0.33
CA GLY A 15 -1.75 -0.49 0.26
C GLY A 15 -0.24 -0.30 0.33
N ASP A 16 0.47 -1.37 0.66
CA ASP A 16 1.91 -1.33 0.90
C ASP A 16 2.70 -1.78 -0.34
N TRP A 17 3.73 -1.01 -0.66
CA TRP A 17 4.52 -1.15 -1.88
C TRP A 17 6.00 -1.25 -1.54
N ASN A 18 6.67 -2.30 -1.99
CA ASN A 18 8.11 -2.45 -1.88
C ASN A 18 8.79 -1.61 -2.98
N VAL A 19 9.70 -0.72 -2.57
CA VAL A 19 10.49 0.07 -3.51
C VAL A 19 11.41 -0.83 -4.33
N LYS A 20 11.81 -0.41 -5.54
CA LYS A 20 12.55 -1.25 -6.49
C LYS A 20 13.82 -1.89 -5.91
N ASP A 21 14.56 -1.14 -5.09
CA ASP A 21 15.80 -1.62 -4.45
C ASP A 21 15.56 -2.54 -3.25
N GLY A 22 14.30 -2.74 -2.83
CA GLY A 22 13.91 -3.58 -1.71
C GLY A 22 14.32 -3.04 -0.33
N VAL A 23 14.63 -1.75 -0.23
CA VAL A 23 15.14 -1.12 1.01
C VAL A 23 14.06 -0.57 1.93
N ALA A 24 12.84 -0.37 1.41
CA ALA A 24 11.72 0.18 2.15
C ALA A 24 10.38 -0.32 1.60
N ASN A 25 9.35 -0.29 2.45
CA ASN A 25 7.96 -0.37 2.00
C ASN A 25 7.27 0.98 2.25
N ILE A 26 6.52 1.43 1.25
CA ILE A 26 5.72 2.65 1.30
C ILE A 26 4.26 2.26 1.35
N ARG A 27 3.55 2.71 2.39
CA ARG A 27 2.09 2.62 2.42
C ARG A 27 1.51 3.79 1.66
N VAL A 28 0.61 3.51 0.73
CA VAL A 28 -0.18 4.48 -0.01
C VAL A 28 -1.61 4.46 0.50
N ALA A 29 -2.17 5.62 0.82
CA ALA A 29 -3.56 5.77 1.25
C ALA A 29 -4.17 7.08 0.72
N GLU A 30 -5.49 7.10 0.58
CA GLU A 30 -6.22 8.33 0.28
C GLU A 30 -6.48 9.10 1.58
N CYS A 31 -5.92 10.30 1.68
CA CYS A 31 -6.11 11.20 2.80
C CYS A 31 -6.55 12.56 2.25
N ASN A 32 -7.70 13.06 2.70
CA ASN A 32 -8.25 14.37 2.31
C ASN A 32 -8.44 14.54 0.78
N GLY A 33 -8.81 13.47 0.06
CA GLY A 33 -9.10 13.52 -1.38
C GLY A 33 -7.89 13.44 -2.31
N SER A 34 -6.69 13.25 -1.76
CA SER A 34 -5.45 12.98 -2.51
C SER A 34 -4.78 11.72 -1.99
N MET A 35 -3.98 11.07 -2.85
CA MET A 35 -3.12 9.96 -2.43
C MET A 35 -1.86 10.48 -1.73
N TRP A 36 -1.48 9.80 -0.65
CA TRP A 36 -0.28 10.07 0.14
C TRP A 36 0.49 8.78 0.36
N GLY A 37 1.80 8.90 0.58
CA GLY A 37 2.69 7.76 0.78
C GLY A 37 3.62 7.97 1.94
N ALA A 38 3.76 6.99 2.85
CA ALA A 38 4.70 7.06 3.97
C ALA A 38 5.52 5.77 4.12
N VAL A 39 6.75 5.88 4.62
CA VAL A 39 7.59 4.70 4.92
C VAL A 39 6.98 3.93 6.10
N VAL A 40 6.64 2.66 5.91
CA VAL A 40 6.05 1.80 6.95
C VAL A 40 6.95 0.63 7.35
N TRP A 41 7.99 0.36 6.56
CA TRP A 41 9.00 -0.64 6.86
C TRP A 41 10.32 -0.30 6.19
N GLU A 42 11.43 -0.71 6.82
CA GLU A 42 12.80 -0.48 6.35
C GLU A 42 13.59 -1.78 6.42
N LYS A 43 14.43 -2.04 5.41
CA LYS A 43 15.35 -3.17 5.47
C LYS A 43 16.41 -2.99 6.56
N ILE A 44 16.93 -1.78 6.70
CA ILE A 44 17.84 -1.38 7.77
C ILE A 44 17.06 -0.43 8.68
N GLN A 45 16.77 -0.90 9.88
CA GLN A 45 15.94 -0.18 10.86
C GLN A 45 16.67 1.04 11.43
N GLY A 46 15.89 2.07 11.78
CA GLY A 46 16.41 3.28 12.42
C GLY A 46 17.04 4.25 11.44
N GLY A 47 16.58 4.23 10.18
CA GLY A 47 17.00 5.20 9.19
C GLY A 47 16.72 6.64 9.63
N ARG A 48 17.52 7.57 9.09
CA ARG A 48 17.50 8.99 9.45
C ARG A 48 17.61 9.84 8.19
N ASP A 49 16.83 10.90 8.15
CA ASP A 49 16.81 11.85 7.04
C ASP A 49 18.01 12.81 7.12
N LYS A 50 19.20 12.34 6.73
CA LYS A 50 20.46 13.08 6.92
C LYS A 50 20.69 14.17 5.87
N ASN A 51 20.07 14.04 4.71
CA ASN A 51 20.31 14.91 3.56
C ASN A 51 19.27 16.03 3.44
N ASN A 52 18.35 16.14 4.40
CA ASN A 52 17.32 17.16 4.35
C ASN A 52 17.93 18.57 4.30
N PRO A 53 17.55 19.42 3.34
CA PRO A 53 18.06 20.79 3.25
C PRO A 53 17.52 21.70 4.36
N ASP A 54 16.39 21.32 4.99
CA ASP A 54 15.85 22.02 6.16
C ASP A 54 16.53 21.50 7.44
N PRO A 55 17.35 22.32 8.13
CA PRO A 55 18.07 21.89 9.33
C PRO A 55 17.15 21.38 10.45
N ALA A 56 15.89 21.83 10.50
CA ALA A 56 14.92 21.38 11.49
C ALA A 56 14.43 19.94 11.25
N LYS A 57 14.58 19.44 10.02
CA LYS A 57 14.16 18.09 9.61
C LYS A 57 15.32 17.11 9.51
N VAL A 58 16.56 17.59 9.50
CA VAL A 58 17.75 16.75 9.50
C VAL A 58 17.74 15.80 10.70
N GLY A 59 17.89 14.50 10.42
CA GLY A 59 17.97 13.48 11.46
C GLY A 59 16.62 13.04 12.03
N ARG A 60 15.48 13.47 11.46
CA ARG A 60 14.19 12.85 11.77
C ARG A 60 14.19 11.37 11.36
N PRO A 61 13.43 10.50 12.05
CA PRO A 61 13.25 9.11 11.62
C PRO A 61 12.69 9.03 10.21
N THR A 62 13.21 8.12 9.38
CA THR A 62 12.65 7.85 8.05
C THR A 62 11.39 6.99 8.12
N LEU A 63 11.25 6.15 9.15
CA LEU A 63 10.00 5.45 9.43
C LEU A 63 8.87 6.45 9.78
N GLY A 64 7.73 6.32 9.11
CA GLY A 64 6.59 7.24 9.21
C GLY A 64 6.77 8.53 8.38
N MET A 65 7.90 8.72 7.72
CA MET A 65 8.15 9.89 6.88
C MET A 65 7.35 9.84 5.59
N LEU A 66 6.76 10.96 5.19
CA LEU A 66 6.08 11.10 3.92
C LEU A 66 7.07 11.05 2.75
N ILE A 67 6.73 10.26 1.74
CA ILE A 67 7.47 10.07 0.48
C ILE A 67 6.64 10.53 -0.71
N LEU A 68 5.33 10.29 -0.74
CA LEU A 68 4.43 10.79 -1.78
C LEU A 68 3.50 11.85 -1.18
N PHE A 69 3.37 12.97 -1.88
CA PHE A 69 2.65 14.15 -1.42
C PHE A 69 1.57 14.56 -2.43
N ASP A 70 0.36 14.76 -1.94
CA ASP A 70 -0.77 15.34 -2.67
C ASP A 70 -0.95 14.76 -4.09
N MET A 71 -0.91 13.44 -4.21
CA MET A 71 -1.04 12.74 -5.50
C MET A 71 -2.50 12.78 -5.95
N LYS A 72 -2.82 13.73 -6.83
CA LYS A 72 -4.15 14.00 -7.36
C LYS A 72 -4.41 13.22 -8.64
N ARG A 73 -5.59 12.63 -8.74
CA ARG A 73 -6.00 11.86 -9.92
C ARG A 73 -6.01 12.74 -11.16
N THR A 74 -5.47 12.23 -12.26
CA THR A 74 -5.46 12.92 -13.55
C THR A 74 -6.63 12.45 -14.44
N THR A 75 -6.72 13.02 -15.64
CA THR A 75 -7.66 12.55 -16.68
C THR A 75 -7.17 11.28 -17.37
N ALA A 76 -5.88 10.94 -17.25
CA ALA A 76 -5.35 9.69 -17.75
C ALA A 76 -5.76 8.53 -16.83
N ALA A 77 -6.03 7.37 -17.43
CA ALA A 77 -6.43 6.19 -16.68
C ALA A 77 -5.32 5.77 -15.70
N GLU A 78 -5.74 5.49 -14.45
CA GLU A 78 -4.86 4.95 -13.41
C GLU A 78 -3.62 5.80 -13.12
N GLN A 79 -3.72 7.12 -13.26
CA GLN A 79 -2.60 8.04 -13.04
C GLN A 79 -2.94 9.15 -12.05
N TRP A 80 -1.96 9.51 -11.23
CA TRP A 80 -2.02 10.62 -10.28
C TRP A 80 -0.74 11.46 -10.38
N ASN A 81 -0.85 12.76 -10.16
CA ASN A 81 0.27 13.71 -10.15
C ASN A 81 0.36 14.41 -8.79
N GLY A 82 1.58 14.62 -8.32
CA GLY A 82 1.88 15.26 -7.05
C GLY A 82 3.37 15.45 -6.91
N LYS A 83 3.91 15.17 -5.72
CA LYS A 83 5.36 15.27 -5.47
C LYS A 83 5.91 14.02 -4.79
N VAL A 84 7.19 13.77 -5.00
CA VAL A 84 7.95 12.70 -4.32
C VAL A 84 9.16 13.29 -3.60
N TYR A 85 9.42 12.83 -2.38
CA TYR A 85 10.65 13.15 -1.65
C TYR A 85 11.65 12.00 -1.77
N ASN A 86 12.89 12.31 -2.15
CA ASN A 86 13.98 11.35 -2.18
C ASN A 86 14.95 11.61 -1.02
N ALA A 87 14.90 10.78 0.01
CA ALA A 87 15.80 10.91 1.17
C ALA A 87 17.29 10.68 0.82
N LYS A 88 17.60 10.06 -0.34
CA LYS A 88 18.99 9.82 -0.78
C LYS A 88 19.70 11.12 -1.18
N ASP A 89 18.98 12.09 -1.74
CA ASP A 89 19.54 13.39 -2.15
C ASP A 89 18.93 14.58 -1.39
N GLY A 90 17.89 14.35 -0.60
CA GLY A 90 17.22 15.36 0.22
C GLY A 90 16.22 16.23 -0.55
N GLN A 91 15.89 15.87 -1.79
CA GLN A 91 15.12 16.73 -2.69
C GLN A 91 13.68 16.24 -2.89
N THR A 92 12.81 17.20 -3.18
CA THR A 92 11.42 16.94 -3.59
C THR A 92 11.26 17.23 -5.08
N TYR A 93 10.65 16.31 -5.81
CA TYR A 93 10.42 16.40 -7.24
C TYR A 93 8.93 16.41 -7.58
N ASP A 94 8.56 17.07 -8.67
CA ASP A 94 7.27 16.81 -9.30
C ASP A 94 7.27 15.37 -9.81
N ALA A 95 6.19 14.65 -9.52
CA ALA A 95 6.11 13.23 -9.80
C ALA A 95 4.71 12.80 -10.23
N SER A 96 4.67 11.69 -10.95
CA SER A 96 3.44 10.95 -11.22
C SER A 96 3.55 9.53 -10.68
N ILE A 97 2.41 8.98 -10.28
CA ILE A 97 2.26 7.55 -10.03
C ILE A 97 1.25 6.98 -11.01
N LYS A 98 1.51 5.77 -11.51
CA LYS A 98 0.62 5.07 -12.42
C LYS A 98 0.48 3.61 -12.03
N LEU A 99 -0.76 3.15 -11.83
CA LEU A 99 -1.00 1.74 -11.57
C LEU A 99 -0.93 0.98 -12.89
N LEU A 100 0.10 0.13 -13.04
CA LEU A 100 0.33 -0.67 -14.25
C LEU A 100 -0.46 -1.99 -14.23
N GLY A 101 -0.82 -2.44 -13.03
CA GLY A 101 -1.56 -3.65 -12.76
C GLY A 101 -1.81 -3.79 -11.26
N PRO A 102 -2.46 -4.88 -10.81
CA PRO A 102 -2.81 -5.07 -9.40
C PRO A 102 -1.59 -4.97 -8.47
N ASP A 103 -0.42 -5.45 -8.92
CA ASP A 103 0.78 -5.59 -8.09
C ASP A 103 1.94 -4.70 -8.53
N GLN A 104 1.74 -3.77 -9.47
CA GLN A 104 2.81 -2.95 -10.03
C GLN A 104 2.41 -1.47 -10.08
N LEU A 105 3.16 -0.62 -9.37
CA LEU A 105 2.98 0.83 -9.34
C LEU A 105 4.23 1.49 -9.95
N ALA A 106 4.07 2.24 -11.03
CA ALA A 106 5.14 3.06 -11.59
C ALA A 106 5.19 4.41 -10.89
N ILE A 107 6.40 4.85 -10.53
CA ILE A 107 6.69 6.15 -9.92
C ILE A 107 7.67 6.82 -10.86
N GLU A 108 7.33 8.01 -11.35
CA GLU A 108 8.19 8.81 -12.23
C GLU A 108 8.36 10.19 -11.61
N GLY A 109 9.60 10.60 -11.36
CA GLY A 109 9.96 11.94 -10.89
C GLY A 109 10.75 12.66 -11.97
N CYS A 110 10.44 13.95 -12.20
CA CYS A 110 11.15 14.76 -13.18
C CYS A 110 11.89 15.92 -12.53
N VAL A 111 13.18 16.06 -12.84
CA VAL A 111 13.96 17.25 -12.50
C VAL A 111 13.74 18.28 -13.62
N LEU A 112 13.17 19.44 -13.28
CA LEU A 112 12.91 20.55 -14.20
C LEU A 112 12.05 20.18 -15.43
N GLY A 113 11.22 19.14 -15.35
CA GLY A 113 10.26 18.76 -16.40
C GLY A 113 10.83 18.05 -17.64
N PHE A 114 12.14 17.82 -17.72
CA PHE A 114 12.76 17.13 -18.86
C PHE A 114 13.72 15.97 -18.49
N LEU A 115 14.29 15.96 -17.27
CA LEU A 115 15.09 14.83 -16.78
C LEU A 115 14.25 13.96 -15.87
N CYS A 116 13.52 13.03 -16.47
CA CYS A 116 12.64 12.12 -15.76
C CYS A 116 13.34 10.79 -15.49
N GLY A 117 13.36 10.39 -14.23
CA GLY A 117 13.73 9.05 -13.78
C GLY A 117 12.53 8.37 -13.17
N GLY A 118 12.51 7.04 -13.18
CA GLY A 118 11.40 6.31 -12.60
C GLY A 118 11.79 4.95 -12.08
N GLU A 119 10.94 4.43 -11.21
CA GLU A 119 11.02 3.08 -10.69
C GLU A 119 9.63 2.44 -10.65
N THR A 120 9.60 1.11 -10.65
CA THR A 120 8.37 0.36 -10.45
C THR A 120 8.44 -0.32 -9.10
N TRP A 121 7.48 0.00 -8.25
CA TRP A 121 7.29 -0.65 -6.96
C TRP A 121 6.40 -1.87 -7.14
N SER A 122 6.64 -2.87 -6.31
CA SER A 122 5.88 -4.11 -6.29
C SER A 122 5.03 -4.19 -5.03
N ARG A 123 3.79 -4.67 -5.16
CA ARG A 123 2.89 -4.77 -4.01
C ARG A 123 3.43 -5.77 -2.98
N VAL A 124 3.38 -5.39 -1.71
CA VAL A 124 3.60 -6.32 -0.59
C VAL A 124 2.31 -7.11 -0.40
N GLY A 125 2.36 -8.43 -0.61
CA GLY A 125 1.17 -9.26 -0.68
C GLY A 125 0.44 -9.43 0.65
N PRO A 126 -0.73 -10.11 0.63
CA PRO A 126 -2.03 -9.55 0.22
C PRO A 126 -2.31 -8.22 0.97
N PRO A 127 -3.15 -7.33 0.40
CA PRO A 127 -3.30 -5.97 0.92
C PRO A 127 -3.54 -5.97 2.43
N ILE A 128 -2.62 -5.34 3.17
CA ILE A 128 -2.90 -4.88 4.53
C ILE A 128 -4.22 -4.14 4.44
N PRO A 129 -5.21 -4.43 5.32
CA PRO A 129 -6.52 -3.81 5.26
C PRO A 129 -6.31 -2.33 5.03
N SER A 130 -6.76 -1.90 3.85
CA SER A 130 -6.70 -0.53 3.40
C SER A 130 -7.13 0.36 4.55
N SER A 131 -6.45 1.50 4.75
CA SER A 131 -6.79 2.46 5.81
C SER A 131 -8.31 2.57 5.93
N PRO A 132 -8.90 2.64 7.15
CA PRO A 132 -10.35 2.75 7.33
C PRO A 132 -10.99 3.86 6.49
N SER A 133 -10.20 4.85 6.07
CA SER A 133 -10.52 5.86 5.06
C SER A 133 -11.06 5.30 3.74
N ASN A 134 -10.54 4.17 3.24
CA ASN A 134 -10.97 3.53 2.00
C ASN A 134 -12.27 2.72 2.17
N LEU A 135 -12.69 2.40 3.41
CA LEU A 135 -13.98 1.75 3.68
C LEU A 135 -15.17 2.70 3.53
N LYS A 136 -14.95 4.01 3.30
CA LYS A 136 -16.00 5.00 3.03
C LYS A 136 -16.39 5.11 1.54
N GLY A 137 -15.83 4.28 0.65
CA GLY A 137 -16.36 4.09 -0.70
C GLY A 137 -17.66 3.25 -0.71
N PRO A 138 -18.48 3.28 -1.77
CA PRO A 138 -19.68 2.46 -1.84
C PRO A 138 -19.28 0.98 -1.73
N LYS A 139 -19.76 0.36 -0.66
CA LYS A 139 -19.52 -1.03 -0.25
C LYS A 139 -19.61 -1.97 -1.47
N ALA A 140 -18.47 -2.36 -2.03
CA ALA A 140 -18.42 -3.44 -3.00
C ALA A 140 -18.98 -4.68 -2.29
N ARG A 141 -20.08 -5.20 -2.84
CA ARG A 141 -20.76 -6.38 -2.31
C ARG A 141 -19.78 -7.53 -2.29
N GLU A 142 -19.35 -7.96 -1.11
CA GLU A 142 -18.60 -9.20 -0.90
C GLU A 142 -19.38 -10.33 -1.57
N THR A 143 -18.87 -10.83 -2.69
CA THR A 143 -19.34 -12.07 -3.30
C THR A 143 -18.78 -13.20 -2.43
N PRO A 144 -19.62 -14.04 -1.80
CA PRO A 144 -19.13 -15.21 -1.10
C PRO A 144 -18.51 -16.14 -2.13
N SER A 145 -17.21 -16.43 -1.99
CA SER A 145 -16.56 -17.47 -2.79
C SER A 145 -17.06 -18.83 -2.31
N THR A 146 -18.18 -19.28 -2.87
CA THR A 146 -18.64 -20.66 -2.77
C THR A 146 -17.71 -21.53 -3.60
N ALA A 147 -16.62 -22.00 -3.00
CA ALA A 147 -15.83 -23.11 -3.52
C ALA A 147 -16.67 -24.38 -3.41
N ARG A 148 -17.12 -24.84 -4.59
CA ARG A 148 -17.91 -26.03 -4.84
C ARG A 148 -17.08 -27.29 -4.58
N ALA A 149 -17.56 -28.16 -3.71
CA ALA A 149 -17.03 -29.51 -3.47
C ALA A 149 -17.24 -30.45 -4.67
N PRO A 150 -16.44 -31.52 -4.83
CA PRO A 150 -16.89 -32.74 -5.47
C PRO A 150 -17.11 -33.88 -4.46
N ALA A 151 -18.20 -34.63 -4.66
CA ALA A 151 -18.57 -35.86 -3.94
C ALA A 151 -18.02 -37.13 -4.64
N PRO A 152 -18.39 -38.37 -4.26
CA PRO A 152 -18.01 -39.10 -3.05
C PRO A 152 -17.31 -40.46 -3.38
N VAL A 153 -16.50 -40.99 -2.47
CA VAL A 153 -16.02 -42.40 -2.55
C VAL A 153 -16.44 -43.17 -1.29
N LYS A 154 -17.00 -44.37 -1.50
CA LYS A 154 -17.66 -45.25 -0.50
C LYS A 154 -16.68 -45.90 0.52
N PRO A 155 -17.17 -46.44 1.66
CA PRO A 155 -16.39 -46.73 2.86
C PRO A 155 -16.08 -48.23 3.11
N LEU A 156 -15.05 -48.52 3.93
CA LEU A 156 -14.84 -49.79 4.67
C LEU A 156 -13.90 -49.54 5.91
N PRO A 157 -13.77 -50.44 6.92
CA PRO A 157 -14.20 -50.24 8.32
C PRO A 157 -13.03 -50.18 9.35
N PRO A 158 -13.28 -50.09 10.69
CA PRO A 158 -12.39 -49.40 11.63
C PRO A 158 -11.55 -50.30 12.55
N SER A 159 -10.42 -49.76 13.03
CA SER A 159 -9.73 -50.08 14.31
C SER A 159 -8.58 -49.07 14.47
N ALA A 160 -8.24 -48.48 15.61
CA ALA A 160 -8.74 -48.52 16.98
C ALA A 160 -8.32 -47.20 17.68
N ARG A 161 -9.02 -46.90 18.78
CA ARG A 161 -8.90 -45.75 19.69
C ARG A 161 -7.58 -45.74 20.49
N THR A 162 -7.03 -44.54 20.70
CA THR A 162 -6.51 -43.93 21.96
C THR A 162 -5.48 -42.85 21.59
N GLY A 163 -5.50 -41.59 21.99
CA GLY A 163 -6.30 -40.81 22.92
C GLY A 163 -5.70 -39.39 23.01
N ALA A 164 -6.35 -38.56 23.84
CA ALA A 164 -5.89 -37.26 24.33
C ALA A 164 -5.87 -36.06 23.35
N SER A 165 -6.94 -35.28 23.49
CA SER A 165 -7.13 -33.91 23.04
C SER A 165 -6.05 -32.97 23.57
N THR A 166 -5.39 -32.24 22.68
CA THR A 166 -5.01 -30.86 22.92
C THR A 166 -5.39 -30.05 21.69
N THR A 167 -6.48 -29.31 21.82
CA THR A 167 -6.81 -28.13 21.01
C THR A 167 -5.67 -27.12 21.13
N THR A 168 -4.68 -27.20 20.25
CA THR A 168 -3.87 -26.04 19.91
C THR A 168 -4.59 -25.31 18.80
N GLY A 169 -5.29 -24.24 19.18
CA GLY A 169 -5.89 -23.30 18.27
C GLY A 169 -4.89 -22.90 17.18
N GLN A 170 -5.39 -22.85 15.94
CA GLN A 170 -4.67 -22.28 14.82
C GLN A 170 -4.12 -20.93 15.26
N ALA A 171 -2.79 -20.86 15.36
CA ALA A 171 -2.07 -19.62 15.61
C ALA A 171 -2.41 -18.67 14.47
N LYS A 172 -3.29 -17.71 14.77
CA LYS A 172 -3.44 -16.44 14.07
C LYS A 172 -2.03 -15.97 13.74
N ALA A 173 -1.66 -15.95 12.45
CA ALA A 173 -0.40 -15.37 12.02
C ALA A 173 -0.30 -14.00 12.70
N ALA A 174 0.68 -13.87 13.60
CA ALA A 174 0.88 -12.68 14.38
C ALA A 174 1.06 -11.55 13.37
N GLN A 175 0.12 -10.62 13.40
CA GLN A 175 0.24 -9.31 12.79
C GLN A 175 1.58 -8.74 13.24
N GLY A 176 2.59 -8.80 12.37
CA GLY A 176 3.85 -8.11 12.59
C GLY A 176 3.51 -6.65 12.83
N ALA A 177 3.96 -6.11 13.96
CA ALA A 177 3.62 -4.77 14.40
C ALA A 177 3.76 -3.80 13.24
N ASP A 178 2.66 -3.16 12.86
CA ASP A 178 2.65 -2.02 11.95
C ASP A 178 2.98 -0.78 12.80
N PRO A 179 4.24 -0.32 12.81
CA PRO A 179 4.68 0.68 13.77
C PRO A 179 4.18 2.08 13.43
N VAL A 180 3.69 2.29 12.20
CA VAL A 180 3.23 3.58 11.69
C VAL A 180 1.70 3.68 11.77
N GLY A 181 0.99 2.58 11.53
CA GLY A 181 -0.47 2.57 11.56
C GLY A 181 -1.11 3.35 10.41
N ASP A 182 -2.21 4.04 10.69
CA ASP A 182 -2.92 4.82 9.67
C ASP A 182 -2.14 6.09 9.30
N ILE A 183 -1.60 6.13 8.09
CA ILE A 183 -0.79 7.26 7.64
C ILE A 183 -1.58 8.56 7.56
N CYS A 184 -2.91 8.49 7.41
CA CYS A 184 -3.77 9.69 7.38
C CYS A 184 -3.82 10.43 8.72
N LEU A 185 -3.36 9.80 9.82
CA LEU A 185 -3.27 10.40 11.14
C LEU A 185 -1.88 10.95 11.47
N LEU A 186 -0.93 10.86 10.53
CA LEU A 186 0.40 11.43 10.74
C LEU A 186 0.28 12.94 10.98
N PRO A 187 1.04 13.53 11.93
CA PRO A 187 0.95 14.94 12.27
C PRO A 187 1.07 15.87 11.06
N GLU A 188 1.96 15.51 10.12
CA GLU A 188 2.19 16.24 8.87
C GLU A 188 0.94 16.30 7.98
N LEU A 189 0.03 15.31 8.03
CA LEU A 189 -1.21 15.29 7.26
C LEU A 189 -2.39 15.91 8.01
N THR A 190 -2.41 15.81 9.34
CA THR A 190 -3.46 16.42 10.18
C THR A 190 -3.42 17.95 10.17
N GLY A 191 -2.27 18.56 9.88
CA GLY A 191 -2.08 20.01 9.82
C GLY A 191 -2.59 20.70 8.55
N PHE A 192 -2.99 19.96 7.52
CA PHE A 192 -3.58 20.53 6.29
C PHE A 192 -5.09 20.78 6.39
N ALA A 193 -5.71 20.48 7.53
CA ALA A 193 -7.06 20.91 7.82
C ALA A 193 -7.01 22.34 8.40
N HIS A 194 -7.12 23.36 7.54
CA HIS A 194 -7.78 24.65 7.84
C HIS A 194 -7.82 25.57 6.61
#